data_AF-A0A1I0AVY9-F1
#
_entry.id   AF-A0A1I0AVY9-F1
#
_cell.length_a   1.000
_cell.length_b   1.000
_cell.length_c   1.000
_cell.angle_alpha   90.00
_cell.angle_beta   90.00
_cell.angle_gamma   90.00
#
_symmetry.space_group_name_H-M   'P 1'
#
loop_
_entity.id
_entity.type
_entity.pdbx_description
1 polymer ?
#
loop_
_entity_poly.entity_id
_entity_poly.type
_entity_poly.pdbx_seq_one_letter_code
_entity_poly.pdbx_strand_id
1 'polypeptide(L)'
;MPGVVSLDTLKIHHSLPIRLYDPAINYFEDNPFHLVALETARMVKVRFILNVVQDIHKQIMGAVAGELKQAHLDGVEICRRENQVDVHGLADLIIASPGETPRDIDLPQSQKALSVAELTCRPDGCTFFLVAEAKNVIPQLFIDRMHRQSRPKR
;
A
#
# COMPACT_ATOMS: atom_id res chain seq x y z
N MET A 1 3.63 12.89 -6.90
CA MET A 1 2.27 12.79 -6.31
C MET A 1 2.20 11.56 -5.42
N PRO A 2 1.49 11.55 -4.28
CA PRO A 2 0.79 12.68 -3.67
C PRO A 2 1.69 13.63 -2.86
N GLY A 3 2.99 13.37 -2.73
CA GLY A 3 3.86 14.09 -1.78
C GLY A 3 3.88 15.63 -1.85
N VAL A 4 3.69 16.23 -3.03
CA VAL A 4 3.68 17.69 -3.23
C VAL A 4 2.60 18.08 -4.25
N VAL A 5 1.34 17.83 -3.94
CA VAL A 5 0.19 18.21 -4.79
C VAL A 5 -0.90 18.90 -3.96
N SER A 6 -1.82 19.62 -4.62
CA SER A 6 -2.99 20.18 -3.95
C SER A 6 -3.90 19.08 -3.39
N LEU A 7 -4.69 19.42 -2.37
CA LEU A 7 -5.67 18.49 -1.80
C LEU A 7 -6.69 18.01 -2.84
N ASP A 8 -7.06 18.86 -3.79
CA ASP A 8 -8.00 18.50 -4.85
C ASP A 8 -7.39 17.48 -5.82
N THR A 9 -6.11 17.65 -6.18
CA THR A 9 -5.36 16.66 -6.98
C THR A 9 -5.26 15.32 -6.24
N LEU A 10 -4.97 15.37 -4.93
CA LEU A 10 -4.89 14.17 -4.09
C LEU A 10 -6.21 13.40 -4.10
N LYS A 11 -7.35 14.09 -3.92
CA LYS A 11 -8.69 13.48 -3.93
C LYS A 11 -8.99 12.76 -5.24
N ILE A 12 -8.62 13.36 -6.38
CA ILE A 12 -8.79 12.75 -7.70
C ILE A 12 -7.94 11.49 -7.81
N HIS A 13 -6.64 11.57 -7.48
CA HIS A 13 -5.73 10.41 -7.54
C HIS A 13 -6.15 9.25 -6.64
N HIS A 14 -6.79 9.53 -5.49
CA HIS A 14 -7.27 8.51 -4.55
C HIS A 14 -8.72 8.07 -4.79
N SER A 15 -9.35 8.51 -5.89
CA SER A 15 -10.69 8.08 -6.29
C SER A 15 -10.64 6.96 -7.34
N LEU A 16 -11.75 6.21 -7.44
CA LEU A 16 -11.95 5.25 -8.53
C LEU A 16 -12.04 6.00 -9.89
N PRO A 17 -11.51 5.44 -10.99
CA PRO A 17 -10.82 4.15 -11.08
C PRO A 17 -9.30 4.23 -10.87
N ILE A 18 -8.71 5.40 -10.58
CA ILE A 18 -7.25 5.57 -10.45
C ILE A 18 -6.73 4.77 -9.26
N ARG A 19 -7.36 4.93 -8.09
CA ARG A 19 -7.20 3.98 -6.98
C ARG A 19 -8.11 2.79 -7.28
N LEU A 20 -7.50 1.64 -7.53
CA LEU A 20 -8.21 0.41 -7.84
C LEU A 20 -9.12 -0.03 -6.70
N TYR A 21 -10.18 -0.76 -7.05
CA TYR A 21 -11.06 -1.40 -6.09
C TYR A 21 -10.37 -2.62 -5.44
N ASP A 22 -9.75 -3.46 -6.27
CA ASP A 22 -9.08 -4.68 -5.83
C ASP A 22 -7.68 -4.41 -5.25
N PRO A 23 -7.16 -5.31 -4.39
CA PRO A 23 -5.80 -5.24 -3.88
C PRO A 23 -4.77 -5.18 -5.00
N ALA A 24 -3.88 -4.20 -4.93
CA ALA A 24 -2.87 -3.92 -5.94
C ALA A 24 -1.44 -4.09 -5.42
N ILE A 25 -1.25 -4.86 -4.34
CA ILE A 25 0.08 -5.15 -3.80
C ILE A 25 0.88 -5.90 -4.88
N ASN A 26 2.11 -5.44 -5.13
CA ASN A 26 3.01 -5.95 -6.17
C ASN A 26 2.49 -5.83 -7.63
N TYR A 27 1.31 -5.24 -7.86
CA TYR A 27 0.85 -4.82 -9.19
C TYR A 27 1.43 -3.44 -9.52
N PHE A 28 2.43 -3.40 -10.39
CA PHE A 28 3.21 -2.19 -10.65
C PHE A 28 3.15 -1.72 -12.10
N GLU A 29 3.38 -2.62 -13.06
CA GLU A 29 3.64 -2.30 -14.47
C GLU A 29 2.52 -1.48 -15.11
N ASP A 30 1.27 -1.91 -14.93
CA ASP A 30 0.08 -1.28 -15.52
C ASP A 30 -0.84 -0.65 -14.46
N ASN A 31 -0.30 -0.40 -13.27
CA ASN A 31 -1.07 0.15 -12.17
C ASN A 31 -1.41 1.63 -12.45
N PRO A 32 -2.69 2.00 -12.66
CA PRO A 32 -3.07 3.37 -12.98
C PRO A 32 -2.65 4.36 -11.88
N PHE A 33 -2.63 3.94 -10.61
CA PHE A 33 -2.17 4.76 -9.51
C PHE A 33 -0.69 5.14 -9.66
N HIS A 34 0.16 4.20 -10.09
CA HIS A 34 1.57 4.43 -10.40
C HIS A 34 1.75 5.27 -11.65
N LEU A 35 1.04 4.94 -12.74
CA LEU A 35 1.18 5.61 -14.03
C LEU A 35 0.88 7.11 -13.93
N VAL A 36 -0.21 7.50 -13.24
CA VAL A 36 -0.53 8.92 -13.02
C VAL A 36 0.52 9.60 -12.13
N ALA A 37 1.09 8.90 -11.14
CA ALA A 37 2.15 9.45 -10.30
C ALA A 37 3.45 9.69 -11.09
N LEU A 38 3.82 8.77 -11.97
CA LEU A 38 4.97 8.87 -12.86
C LEU A 38 4.78 10.00 -13.88
N GLU A 39 3.60 10.10 -14.49
CA GLU A 39 3.25 11.19 -15.40
C GLU A 39 3.35 12.55 -14.69
N THR A 40 2.75 12.68 -13.51
CA THR A 40 2.81 13.92 -12.72
C THR A 40 4.25 14.33 -12.42
N ALA A 41 5.10 13.37 -12.03
CA ALA A 41 6.51 13.63 -11.77
C ALA A 41 7.29 14.08 -13.03
N ARG A 42 6.93 13.55 -14.22
CA ARG A 42 7.49 13.98 -15.51
C ARG A 42 7.02 15.38 -15.90
N MET A 43 5.76 15.72 -15.67
CA MET A 43 5.22 17.06 -15.95
C MET A 43 6.00 18.16 -15.21
N VAL A 44 6.36 17.91 -13.94
CA VAL A 44 7.18 18.82 -13.14
C VAL A 44 8.69 18.63 -13.33
N LYS A 45 9.08 17.76 -14.27
CA LYS A 45 10.47 17.53 -14.69
C LYS A 45 11.41 17.12 -13.55
N VAL A 46 10.98 16.19 -12.68
CA VAL A 46 11.88 15.58 -11.68
C VAL A 46 13.09 14.98 -12.40
N ARG A 47 14.29 15.49 -12.12
CA ARG A 47 15.53 15.14 -12.84
C ARG A 47 16.34 14.03 -12.20
N PHE A 48 16.19 13.85 -10.89
CA PHE A 48 17.01 12.95 -10.11
C PHE A 48 16.22 12.45 -8.92
N ILE A 49 16.39 11.18 -8.58
CA ILE A 49 15.91 10.61 -7.33
C ILE A 49 17.06 9.88 -6.62
N LEU A 50 16.92 9.75 -5.31
CA LEU A 50 17.68 8.83 -4.47
C LEU A 50 16.67 8.12 -3.59
N ASN A 51 16.56 6.81 -3.75
CA ASN A 51 15.71 5.97 -2.91
C ASN A 51 16.56 4.91 -2.20
N VAL A 52 16.19 4.60 -0.97
CA VAL A 52 16.77 3.50 -0.19
C VAL A 52 15.74 2.38 -0.03
N VAL A 53 16.20 1.15 -0.07
CA VAL A 53 15.40 -0.04 0.26
C VAL A 53 15.83 -0.53 1.64
N GLN A 54 14.86 -0.77 2.51
CA GLN A 54 15.09 -1.20 3.88
C GLN A 54 14.52 -2.59 4.13
N ASP A 55 15.17 -3.36 5.00
CA ASP A 55 14.63 -4.61 5.54
C ASP A 55 13.61 -4.36 6.67
N ILE A 56 13.11 -5.45 7.25
CA ILE A 56 12.17 -5.42 8.37
C ILE A 56 12.76 -4.78 9.64
N HIS A 57 14.08 -4.71 9.76
CA HIS A 57 14.83 -4.08 10.86
C HIS A 57 15.24 -2.63 10.53
N LYS A 58 14.72 -2.06 9.43
CA LYS A 58 15.01 -0.71 8.93
C LYS A 58 16.48 -0.52 8.50
N GLN A 59 17.23 -1.59 8.30
CA GLN A 59 18.59 -1.53 7.78
C GLN A 59 18.57 -1.31 6.27
N ILE A 60 19.52 -0.53 5.74
CA ILE A 60 19.59 -0.24 4.31
C ILE A 60 20.15 -1.48 3.59
N MET A 61 19.31 -2.10 2.75
CA MET A 61 19.67 -3.24 1.91
C MET A 61 20.19 -2.82 0.54
N GLY A 62 19.86 -1.59 0.12
CA GLY A 62 20.31 -1.03 -1.14
C GLY A 62 19.92 0.43 -1.29
N ALA A 63 20.60 1.12 -2.19
CA ALA A 63 20.29 2.48 -2.59
C ALA A 63 20.38 2.59 -4.11
N VAL A 64 19.45 3.33 -4.71
CA VAL A 64 19.36 3.56 -6.14
C VAL A 64 19.24 5.05 -6.39
N ALA A 65 19.96 5.55 -7.39
CA ALA A 65 19.99 6.97 -7.69
C ALA A 65 20.16 7.22 -9.18
N GLY A 66 19.51 8.25 -9.71
CA GLY A 66 19.60 8.60 -11.13
C GLY A 66 18.28 9.12 -11.70
N GLU A 67 18.07 8.85 -12.99
CA GLU A 67 16.86 9.22 -13.73
C GLU A 67 15.62 8.60 -13.05
N LEU A 68 14.56 9.40 -12.95
CA LEU A 68 13.34 9.10 -12.18
C LEU A 68 12.78 7.70 -12.42
N LYS A 69 12.56 7.32 -13.69
CA LYS A 69 11.95 6.03 -14.01
C LYS A 69 12.94 4.90 -13.77
N GLN A 70 14.15 5.01 -14.34
CA GLN A 70 15.11 3.90 -14.28
C GLN A 70 15.55 3.60 -12.85
N ALA A 71 15.96 4.62 -12.07
CA ALA A 71 16.38 4.41 -10.70
C ALA A 71 15.24 3.85 -9.81
N HIS A 72 13.98 4.23 -10.09
CA HIS A 72 12.85 3.67 -9.37
C HIS A 72 12.63 2.19 -9.71
N LEU A 73 12.73 1.83 -11.00
CA LEU A 73 12.62 0.43 -11.45
C LEU A 73 13.71 -0.45 -10.83
N ASP A 74 14.95 0.03 -10.77
CA ASP A 74 16.05 -0.69 -10.14
C ASP A 74 15.77 -0.95 -8.64
N GLY A 75 15.17 0.03 -7.95
CA GLY A 75 14.73 -0.12 -6.56
C GLY A 75 13.56 -1.09 -6.39
N VAL A 76 12.60 -1.09 -7.33
CA VAL A 76 11.48 -2.05 -7.35
C VAL A 76 12.02 -3.48 -7.47
N GLU A 77 13.02 -3.71 -8.31
CA GLU A 77 13.63 -5.04 -8.47
C GLU A 77 14.31 -5.54 -7.18
N ILE A 78 15.03 -4.65 -6.47
CA ILE A 78 15.56 -4.97 -5.15
C ILE A 78 14.41 -5.34 -4.19
N CYS A 79 13.34 -4.54 -4.14
CA CYS A 79 12.19 -4.84 -3.29
C CYS A 79 11.54 -6.18 -3.63
N ARG A 80 11.43 -6.55 -4.92
CA ARG A 80 10.84 -7.83 -5.34
C ARG A 80 11.68 -9.00 -4.88
N ARG A 81 13.01 -8.92 -5.05
CA ARG A 81 13.92 -9.98 -4.63
C ARG A 81 13.94 -10.17 -3.11
N GLU A 82 13.93 -9.09 -2.34
CA GLU A 82 14.12 -9.16 -0.88
C GLU A 82 12.82 -9.28 -0.07
N ASN A 83 11.68 -8.79 -0.60
CA ASN A 83 10.43 -8.66 0.17
C ASN A 83 9.26 -9.49 -0.41
N GLN A 84 9.50 -10.39 -1.36
CA GLN A 84 8.49 -11.35 -1.81
C GLN A 84 8.63 -12.66 -1.05
N VAL A 85 7.49 -13.29 -0.81
CA VAL A 85 7.40 -14.63 -0.24
C VAL A 85 6.45 -15.46 -1.10
N ASP A 86 6.84 -16.70 -1.38
CA ASP A 86 5.96 -17.64 -2.05
C ASP A 86 4.90 -18.13 -1.06
N VAL A 87 3.64 -18.03 -1.47
CA VAL A 87 2.50 -18.52 -0.69
C VAL A 87 1.85 -19.67 -1.44
N HIS A 88 1.84 -20.84 -0.80
CA HIS A 88 1.27 -22.04 -1.39
C HIS A 88 -0.19 -22.22 -1.01
N GLY A 89 -1.08 -21.91 -1.96
CA GLY A 89 -2.51 -22.10 -1.83
C GLY A 89 -3.22 -20.96 -1.08
N LEU A 90 -4.54 -21.12 -0.97
CA LEU A 90 -5.42 -20.16 -0.34
C LEU A 90 -5.82 -20.64 1.07
N ALA A 91 -5.98 -19.70 2.00
CA ALA A 91 -6.32 -19.97 3.39
C ALA A 91 -7.80 -19.69 3.71
N ASP A 92 -8.36 -20.46 4.65
CA ASP A 92 -9.67 -20.21 5.28
C ASP A 92 -9.58 -19.26 6.47
N LEU A 93 -8.39 -19.14 7.06
CA LEU A 93 -8.12 -18.29 8.21
C LEU A 93 -6.75 -17.65 8.04
N ILE A 94 -6.70 -16.33 8.18
CA ILE A 94 -5.46 -15.56 8.09
C ILE A 94 -5.29 -14.72 9.35
N ILE A 95 -4.12 -14.83 9.97
CA ILE A 95 -3.68 -13.94 11.04
C ILE A 95 -2.72 -12.93 10.43
N ALA A 96 -3.06 -11.66 10.49
CA ALA A 96 -2.27 -10.57 9.93
C ALA A 96 -1.92 -9.55 11.01
N SER A 97 -0.74 -8.95 10.89
CA SER A 97 -0.31 -7.83 11.72
C SER A 97 0.39 -6.79 10.84
N PRO A 98 0.18 -5.49 11.07
CA PRO A 98 0.97 -4.44 10.42
C PRO A 98 2.40 -4.36 10.99
N GLY A 99 2.74 -5.21 11.96
CA GLY A 99 3.95 -5.15 12.77
C GLY A 99 3.78 -4.20 13.95
N GLU A 100 4.88 -3.61 14.41
CA GLU A 100 4.91 -2.76 15.59
C GLU A 100 4.73 -1.27 15.27
N THR A 101 4.70 -0.46 16.33
CA THR A 101 4.68 1.00 16.25
C THR A 101 5.83 1.52 15.37
N PRO A 102 5.56 2.46 14.44
CA PRO A 102 4.32 3.24 14.31
C PRO A 102 3.29 2.68 13.33
N ARG A 103 3.45 1.45 12.81
CA ARG A 103 2.55 0.90 11.78
C ARG A 103 1.21 0.43 12.33
N ASP A 104 1.16 0.09 13.61
CA ASP A 104 -0.04 -0.33 14.35
C ASP A 104 -0.68 0.78 15.20
N ILE A 105 -0.36 2.04 14.91
CA ILE A 105 -0.73 3.18 15.78
C ILE A 105 -2.24 3.37 15.92
N ASP A 106 -3.01 3.12 14.87
CA ASP A 106 -4.48 3.20 14.83
C ASP A 106 -5.06 2.13 13.91
N LEU A 107 -6.39 1.98 13.94
CA LEU A 107 -7.09 1.01 13.10
C LEU A 107 -6.93 1.29 11.59
N PRO A 108 -7.05 2.54 11.07
CA PRO A 108 -6.81 2.84 9.66
C PRO A 108 -5.41 2.49 9.13
N GLN A 109 -4.36 2.59 9.93
CA GLN A 109 -3.02 2.12 9.55
C GLN A 109 -2.94 0.60 9.62
N SER A 110 -3.50 0.01 10.69
CA SER A 110 -3.44 -1.42 10.93
C SER A 110 -4.10 -2.24 9.82
N GLN A 111 -5.21 -1.75 9.25
CA GLN A 111 -5.91 -2.44 8.16
C GLN A 111 -5.04 -2.66 6.91
N LYS A 112 -3.93 -1.93 6.73
CA LYS A 112 -3.03 -2.12 5.57
C LYS A 112 -2.46 -3.54 5.49
N ALA A 113 -2.34 -4.22 6.63
CA ALA A 113 -1.93 -5.63 6.68
C ALA A 113 -2.95 -6.55 5.97
N LEU A 114 -4.23 -6.18 5.98
CA LEU A 114 -5.30 -6.94 5.34
C LEU A 114 -5.17 -6.92 3.82
N SER A 115 -4.67 -5.83 3.21
CA SER A 115 -4.48 -5.76 1.75
C SER A 115 -3.48 -6.79 1.22
N VAL A 116 -2.54 -7.26 2.05
CA VAL A 116 -1.66 -8.38 1.68
C VAL A 116 -2.36 -9.72 1.94
N ALA A 117 -3.06 -9.83 3.07
CA ALA A 117 -3.80 -11.03 3.44
C ALA A 117 -4.92 -11.39 2.44
N GLU A 118 -5.59 -10.39 1.87
CA GLU A 118 -6.66 -10.58 0.88
C GLU A 118 -6.16 -11.29 -0.40
N LEU A 119 -4.86 -11.22 -0.71
CA LEU A 119 -4.29 -11.94 -1.86
C LEU A 119 -4.19 -13.45 -1.65
N THR A 120 -4.25 -13.92 -0.41
CA THR A 120 -4.01 -15.32 -0.05
C THR A 120 -5.23 -15.99 0.58
N CYS A 121 -6.38 -15.31 0.58
CA CYS A 121 -7.62 -15.85 1.13
C CYS A 121 -8.42 -16.63 0.09
N ARG A 122 -9.16 -17.66 0.54
CA ARG A 122 -10.19 -18.27 -0.31
C ARG A 122 -11.28 -17.23 -0.62
N PRO A 123 -11.75 -17.12 -1.88
CA PRO A 123 -12.95 -16.35 -2.18
C PRO A 123 -14.11 -16.89 -1.37
N ASP A 124 -14.83 -16.00 -0.69
CA ASP A 124 -15.97 -16.31 0.16
C ASP A 124 -15.67 -17.25 1.34
N GLY A 125 -15.72 -16.71 2.57
CA GLY A 125 -15.67 -17.51 3.80
C GLY A 125 -14.33 -17.52 4.53
N CYS A 126 -13.33 -16.77 4.07
CA CYS A 126 -12.11 -16.57 4.83
C CYS A 126 -12.34 -15.68 6.07
N THR A 127 -11.79 -16.09 7.21
CA THR A 127 -11.79 -15.32 8.46
C THR A 127 -10.44 -14.63 8.67
N PHE A 128 -10.46 -13.34 8.96
CA PHE A 128 -9.24 -12.56 9.22
C PHE A 128 -9.13 -12.19 10.70
N PHE A 129 -7.98 -12.46 11.31
CA PHE A 129 -7.60 -11.92 12.62
C PHE A 129 -6.54 -10.85 12.41
N LEU A 130 -6.91 -9.59 12.63
CA LEU A 130 -5.97 -8.48 12.62
C LEU A 130 -5.44 -8.25 14.04
N VAL A 131 -4.13 -8.43 14.23
CA VAL A 131 -3.44 -8.22 15.50
C VAL A 131 -2.69 -6.90 15.45
N ALA A 132 -3.16 -5.91 16.21
CA ALA A 132 -2.59 -4.56 16.30
C ALA A 132 -2.86 -3.94 17.68
N GLU A 133 -1.91 -3.12 18.17
CA GLU A 133 -2.12 -2.34 19.41
C GLU A 133 -3.22 -1.29 19.23
N ALA A 134 -3.24 -0.59 18.09
CA ALA A 134 -4.21 0.44 17.72
C ALA A 134 -4.49 1.44 18.85
N LYS A 135 -3.42 1.91 19.51
CA LYS A 135 -3.49 2.74 20.71
C LYS A 135 -4.21 4.08 20.53
N ASN A 136 -4.21 4.62 19.32
CA ASN A 136 -4.90 5.88 19.03
C ASN A 136 -6.38 5.66 18.73
N VAL A 137 -7.19 6.67 19.04
CA VAL A 137 -8.62 6.69 18.76
C VAL A 137 -8.87 6.55 17.25
N ILE A 138 -9.86 5.73 16.90
CA ILE A 138 -10.30 5.59 15.51
C ILE A 138 -10.85 6.95 15.03
N PRO A 139 -10.33 7.52 13.93
CA PRO A 139 -10.81 8.80 13.43
C PRO A 139 -12.30 8.79 13.11
N GLN A 140 -13.04 9.82 13.54
CA GLN A 140 -14.50 9.88 13.34
C GLN A 140 -14.91 9.74 11.87
N LEU A 141 -14.15 10.34 10.94
CA LEU A 141 -14.41 10.21 9.51
C LEU A 141 -14.36 8.75 9.03
N PHE A 142 -13.50 7.92 9.62
CA PHE A 142 -13.42 6.50 9.31
C PHE A 142 -14.67 5.78 9.81
N ILE A 143 -15.06 6.02 11.06
CA ILE A 143 -16.29 5.50 11.69
C ILE A 143 -17.52 5.87 10.84
N ASP A 144 -17.67 7.15 10.51
CA ASP A 144 -18.80 7.65 9.70
C ASP A 144 -18.86 6.95 8.34
N ARG A 145 -17.72 6.74 7.68
CA ARG A 145 -17.69 6.04 6.38
C ARG A 145 -18.14 4.58 6.52
N MET A 146 -17.72 3.90 7.58
CA MET A 146 -18.13 2.52 7.83
C MET A 146 -19.62 2.42 8.16
N HIS A 147 -20.17 3.37 8.93
CA HIS A 147 -21.60 3.38 9.29
C HIS A 147 -22.54 3.87 8.18
N ARG A 148 -22.04 4.59 7.16
CA ARG A 148 -22.87 5.03 6.02
C ARG A 148 -23.44 3.87 5.21
N GLN A 149 -22.88 2.67 5.33
CA GLN A 149 -23.39 1.48 4.66
C GLN A 149 -23.87 0.48 5.72
N SER A 150 -25.04 -0.11 5.50
CA SER A 150 -25.57 -1.17 6.38
C SER A 150 -24.75 -2.46 6.32
N ARG A 151 -24.01 -2.66 5.23
CA ARG A 151 -23.08 -3.77 5.00
C ARG A 151 -22.04 -3.39 3.94
N PRO A 152 -20.80 -3.91 4.01
CA PRO A 152 -19.86 -3.82 2.89
C PRO A 152 -20.50 -4.44 1.64
N LYS A 153 -20.36 -3.77 0.49
CA LYS A 153 -20.69 -4.39 -0.80
C LYS A 153 -19.61 -5.43 -1.10
N ARG A 154 -20.03 -6.63 -1.52
CA ARG A 154 -19.13 -7.63 -2.09
C ARG A 154 -18.67 -7.18 -3.46
#